data_AF-A0AAD7CTB0-F1
#
_entry.id   AF-A0AAD7CTB0-F1
#
_cell.length_a   1.000
_cell.length_b   1.000
_cell.length_c   1.000
_cell.angle_alpha   90.00
_cell.angle_beta   90.00
_cell.angle_gamma   90.00
#
_symmetry.space_group_name_H-M   'P 1'
#
loop_
_entity.id
_entity.type
_entity.pdbx_description
1 polymer ?
#
loop_
_entity_poly.entity_id
_entity_poly.type
_entity_poly.pdbx_seq_one_letter_code
_entity_poly.pdbx_strand_id
1 'polypeptide(L)'
;LAFRMYLRVRNNKHRVALTYAVLSGHALAMERMRWSERYKPQVPKKWRLCRFCKDHLEDAIHAMFVCKQSLLVEIRNAFFEKLFKTHPELHGVYSDPGLFFKDLLVKEKVIGLLGKLAYDVFEVF
;
A
#
# COMPACT_ATOMS: atom_id res chain seq x y z
N LEU A 1 1.39 -23.75 -9.24
CA LEU A 1 1.68 -22.62 -8.33
C LEU A 1 2.79 -21.77 -8.97
N ALA A 2 2.62 -20.46 -9.14
CA ALA A 2 3.67 -19.57 -9.67
C ALA A 2 4.31 -18.74 -8.54
N PHE A 3 5.63 -18.61 -8.53
CA PHE A 3 6.35 -17.82 -7.51
C PHE A 3 6.02 -16.33 -7.67
N ARG A 4 5.60 -15.67 -6.60
CA ARG A 4 5.17 -14.25 -6.63
C ARG A 4 6.36 -13.32 -6.42
N MET A 5 6.50 -12.28 -7.23
CA MET A 5 7.65 -11.37 -7.21
C MET A 5 7.81 -10.64 -5.87
N TYR A 6 6.72 -10.29 -5.17
CA TYR A 6 6.79 -9.65 -3.85
C TYR A 6 7.52 -10.47 -2.79
N LEU A 7 7.66 -11.79 -2.97
CA LEU A 7 8.45 -12.65 -2.10
C LEU A 7 9.97 -12.52 -2.35
N ARG A 8 10.41 -11.88 -3.45
CA ARG A 8 11.83 -11.60 -3.74
C ARG A 8 12.39 -10.38 -3.02
N VAL A 9 11.56 -9.60 -2.32
CA VAL A 9 12.03 -8.45 -1.55
C VAL A 9 13.04 -8.93 -0.50
N ARG A 10 14.28 -8.43 -0.58
CA ARG A 10 15.40 -8.90 0.26
C ARG A 10 15.20 -8.57 1.73
N ASN A 11 14.80 -7.33 2.04
CA ASN A 11 14.55 -6.90 3.41
C ASN A 11 13.28 -7.58 3.96
N ASN A 12 13.41 -8.26 5.10
CA ASN A 12 12.30 -9.01 5.69
C ASN A 12 11.10 -8.13 6.07
N LYS A 13 11.33 -6.96 6.70
CA LYS A 13 10.25 -6.05 7.11
C LYS A 13 9.46 -5.53 5.90
N HIS A 14 10.18 -5.13 4.85
CA HIS A 14 9.57 -4.67 3.60
C HIS A 14 8.78 -5.77 2.90
N ARG A 15 9.31 -7.00 2.90
CA ARG A 15 8.63 -8.17 2.34
C ARG A 15 7.34 -8.48 3.09
N VAL A 16 7.38 -8.46 4.43
CA VAL A 16 6.20 -8.68 5.27
C VAL A 16 5.15 -7.59 5.03
N ALA A 17 5.56 -6.32 5.04
CA ALA A 17 4.65 -5.20 4.76
C ALA A 17 3.99 -5.32 3.38
N LEU A 18 4.76 -5.58 2.32
CA LEU A 18 4.19 -5.77 0.99
C LEU A 18 3.27 -7.00 0.91
N THR A 19 3.64 -8.08 1.60
CA THR A 19 2.78 -9.27 1.70
C THR A 19 1.47 -8.94 2.39
N TYR A 20 1.48 -8.12 3.44
CA TYR A 20 0.26 -7.65 4.11
C TYR A 20 -0.58 -6.73 3.22
N ALA A 21 0.05 -5.87 2.41
CA ALA A 21 -0.65 -5.07 1.40
C ALA A 21 -1.37 -5.94 0.36
N VAL A 22 -0.76 -7.05 -0.08
CA VAL A 22 -1.35 -7.97 -1.07
C VAL A 22 -2.40 -8.90 -0.46
N LEU A 23 -2.13 -9.43 0.73
CA LEU A 23 -2.95 -10.47 1.37
C LEU A 23 -3.89 -9.93 2.45
N SER A 24 -4.07 -8.61 2.53
CA SER A 24 -4.98 -7.98 3.49
C SER A 24 -4.63 -8.27 4.96
N GLY A 25 -3.32 -8.41 5.26
CA GLY A 25 -2.80 -8.69 6.60
C GLY A 25 -2.51 -7.46 7.47
N HIS A 26 -2.88 -6.28 7.00
CA HIS A 26 -2.51 -4.98 7.60
C HIS A 26 -3.53 -4.46 8.63
N ALA A 27 -3.11 -3.44 9.40
CA ALA A 27 -3.93 -2.83 10.46
C ALA A 27 -4.91 -1.73 9.99
N LEU A 28 -5.08 -1.57 8.67
CA LEU A 28 -6.01 -0.59 8.12
C LEU A 28 -7.48 -0.97 8.37
N ALA A 29 -8.35 0.02 8.48
CA ALA A 29 -9.76 -0.13 8.86
C ALA A 29 -10.53 -1.09 7.95
N MET A 30 -10.18 -1.14 6.66
CA MET A 30 -10.82 -2.06 5.72
C MET A 30 -10.77 -3.52 6.15
N GLU A 31 -9.68 -3.93 6.82
CA GLU A 31 -9.49 -5.29 7.32
C GLU A 31 -9.74 -5.39 8.83
N ARG A 32 -9.30 -4.40 9.62
CA ARG A 32 -9.51 -4.44 11.09
C ARG A 32 -10.97 -4.34 11.50
N MET A 33 -11.77 -3.55 10.79
CA MET A 33 -13.19 -3.39 11.10
C MET A 33 -14.08 -4.33 10.27
N ARG A 34 -13.46 -5.28 9.55
CA ARG A 34 -14.16 -6.27 8.72
C ARG A 34 -14.86 -7.34 9.54
N TRP A 35 -14.24 -7.74 10.63
CA TRP A 35 -14.65 -8.87 11.44
C TRP A 35 -15.33 -8.38 12.71
N SER A 36 -16.32 -9.12 13.18
CA SER A 36 -16.84 -8.94 14.53
C SER A 36 -15.82 -9.47 15.53
N GLU A 37 -15.50 -8.67 16.54
CA GLU A 37 -14.69 -9.08 17.67
C GLU A 37 -15.55 -9.08 18.94
N ARG A 38 -15.02 -9.63 20.04
CA ARG A 38 -15.71 -9.60 21.33
C ARG A 38 -16.02 -8.13 21.70
N TYR A 39 -17.31 -7.83 21.85
CA TYR A 39 -17.86 -6.49 22.12
C TYR A 39 -17.66 -5.44 21.01
N LYS A 40 -17.29 -5.84 19.80
CA LYS A 40 -17.18 -4.93 18.65
C LYS A 40 -17.90 -5.50 17.43
N PRO A 41 -19.08 -4.96 17.07
CA PRO A 41 -19.76 -5.38 15.85
C PRO A 41 -18.94 -5.00 14.61
N GLN A 42 -19.16 -5.72 13.52
CA GLN A 42 -18.60 -5.39 12.22
C GLN A 42 -19.05 -3.98 11.79
N VAL A 43 -18.11 -3.20 11.25
CA VAL A 43 -18.43 -1.88 10.66
C VAL A 43 -18.78 -2.06 9.18
N PRO A 44 -19.89 -1.48 8.67
CA PRO A 44 -20.20 -1.50 7.24
C PRO A 44 -19.05 -0.92 6.40
N LYS A 45 -18.77 -1.51 5.22
CA LYS A 45 -17.64 -1.10 4.36
C LYS A 45 -17.60 0.41 4.12
N LYS A 46 -18.75 1.02 3.80
CA LYS A 46 -18.89 2.47 3.56
C LYS A 46 -18.44 3.37 4.72
N TRP A 47 -18.30 2.84 5.93
CA TRP A 47 -17.92 3.59 7.13
C TRP A 47 -16.47 3.34 7.54
N ARG A 48 -15.75 2.44 6.85
CA ARG A 48 -14.32 2.15 7.10
C ARG A 48 -13.42 3.18 6.44
N LEU A 49 -13.69 4.45 6.73
CA LEU A 49 -12.98 5.58 6.15
C LEU A 49 -11.56 5.70 6.72
N CYS A 50 -10.67 6.27 5.93
CA CYS A 50 -9.31 6.59 6.34
C CYS A 50 -9.31 7.51 7.55
N ARG A 51 -8.62 7.12 8.62
CA ARG A 51 -8.52 7.89 9.86
C ARG A 51 -7.90 9.28 9.69
N PHE A 52 -7.13 9.46 8.61
CA PHE A 52 -6.51 10.74 8.28
C PHE A 52 -7.42 11.63 7.43
N CYS A 53 -7.76 11.20 6.21
CA CYS A 53 -8.48 12.06 5.28
C CYS A 53 -10.01 12.02 5.43
N LYS A 54 -10.55 10.96 6.06
CA LYS A 54 -12.00 10.72 6.27
C LYS A 54 -12.87 10.76 5.01
N ASP A 55 -12.27 10.71 3.83
CA ASP A 55 -12.93 10.93 2.55
C ASP A 55 -13.01 9.64 1.72
N HIS A 56 -12.00 8.76 1.86
CA HIS A 56 -11.90 7.50 1.14
C HIS A 56 -11.81 6.32 2.11
N LEU A 57 -12.02 5.10 1.62
CA LEU A 57 -11.84 3.88 2.41
C LEU A 57 -10.38 3.70 2.86
N GLU A 58 -10.16 3.24 4.09
CA GLU A 58 -8.83 2.94 4.62
C GLU A 58 -8.35 1.56 4.11
N ASP A 59 -7.99 1.47 2.82
CA ASP A 59 -7.30 0.33 2.22
C ASP A 59 -5.83 0.62 1.89
N ALA A 60 -5.08 -0.42 1.54
CA ALA A 60 -3.66 -0.31 1.23
C ALA A 60 -3.38 0.59 0.01
N ILE A 61 -4.25 0.57 -1.01
CA ILE A 61 -4.07 1.39 -2.22
C ILE A 61 -4.24 2.87 -1.86
N HIS A 62 -5.28 3.19 -1.09
CA HIS A 62 -5.51 4.52 -0.58
C HIS A 62 -4.33 5.00 0.26
N ALA A 63 -3.91 4.21 1.25
CA ALA A 63 -2.80 4.54 2.14
C ALA A 63 -1.50 4.79 1.37
N MET A 64 -1.15 3.93 0.41
CA MET A 64 0.13 4.00 -0.31
C MET A 64 0.16 5.07 -1.40
N PHE A 65 -0.96 5.32 -2.10
CA PHE A 65 -0.93 6.10 -3.34
C PHE A 65 -1.85 7.33 -3.36
N VAL A 66 -2.85 7.42 -2.49
CA VAL A 66 -3.93 8.43 -2.62
C VAL A 66 -4.02 9.36 -1.41
N CYS A 67 -3.75 8.87 -0.20
CA CYS A 67 -3.99 9.63 1.02
C CYS A 67 -3.26 10.99 0.98
N LYS A 68 -3.99 12.04 1.36
CA LYS A 68 -3.55 13.44 1.31
C LYS A 68 -2.85 13.90 2.60
N GLN A 69 -2.66 13.01 3.56
CA GLN A 69 -1.95 13.34 4.79
C GLN A 69 -0.49 13.68 4.50
N SER A 70 0.01 14.78 5.08
CA SER A 70 1.32 15.35 4.77
C SER A 70 2.46 14.32 4.82
N LEU A 71 2.56 13.56 5.91
CA LEU A 71 3.60 12.54 6.08
C LEU A 71 3.55 11.45 5.01
N LEU A 72 2.35 11.02 4.62
CA LEU A 72 2.18 10.01 3.57
C LEU A 72 2.48 10.58 2.17
N VAL A 73 2.20 11.86 1.96
CA VAL A 73 2.58 12.58 0.73
C VAL A 73 4.11 12.64 0.62
N GLU A 74 4.83 12.95 1.70
CA GLU A 74 6.29 12.99 1.72
C GLU A 74 6.91 11.63 1.41
N ILE A 75 6.46 10.57 2.09
CA ILE A 75 6.90 9.18 1.83
C ILE A 75 6.66 8.81 0.35
N ARG A 76 5.49 9.14 -0.18
CA ARG A 76 5.10 8.85 -1.56
C ARG A 76 5.91 9.65 -2.57
N ASN A 77 6.20 10.92 -2.29
CA ASN A 77 7.04 11.77 -3.15
C ASN A 77 8.46 11.21 -3.22
N ALA A 78 9.05 10.84 -2.09
CA ALA A 78 10.37 10.21 -2.05
C ALA A 78 10.40 8.87 -2.80
N PHE A 79 9.32 8.09 -2.71
CA PHE A 79 9.15 6.88 -3.51
C PHE A 79 9.10 7.17 -5.01
N PHE A 80 8.26 8.12 -5.45
CA PHE A 80 8.10 8.44 -6.86
C PHE A 80 9.34 9.06 -7.48
N GLU A 81 10.01 9.97 -6.75
CA GLU A 81 11.28 10.55 -7.19
C GLU A 81 12.31 9.45 -7.45
N LYS A 82 12.47 8.51 -6.51
CA LYS A 82 13.40 7.40 -6.67
C LYS A 82 12.96 6.46 -7.78
N LEU A 83 11.68 6.12 -7.85
CA LEU A 83 11.13 5.25 -8.88
C LEU A 83 11.42 5.81 -10.26
N PHE A 84 11.00 7.04 -10.55
CA PHE A 84 11.13 7.65 -11.87
C PHE A 84 12.58 7.99 -12.23
N LYS A 85 13.45 8.25 -11.24
CA LYS A 85 14.90 8.36 -11.48
C LYS A 85 15.52 7.06 -11.96
N THR A 86 15.05 5.91 -11.44
CA THR A 86 15.58 4.58 -11.81
C THR A 86 14.83 3.90 -12.95
N HIS A 87 13.57 4.26 -13.14
CA HIS A 87 12.62 3.68 -14.09
C HIS A 87 11.80 4.79 -14.77
N PRO A 88 12.42 5.61 -15.63
CA PRO A 88 11.74 6.72 -16.30
C PRO A 88 10.55 6.28 -17.16
N GLU A 89 10.56 5.04 -17.65
CA GLU A 89 9.49 4.43 -18.45
C GLU A 89 8.14 4.32 -17.72
N LEU A 90 8.14 4.46 -16.38
CA LEU A 90 6.93 4.40 -15.56
C LEU A 90 6.30 5.78 -15.33
N HIS A 91 6.94 6.85 -15.79
CA HIS A 91 6.48 8.22 -15.56
C HIS A 91 5.19 8.53 -16.33
N GLY A 92 4.16 9.05 -15.62
CA GLY A 92 2.91 9.53 -16.24
C GLY A 92 2.01 8.46 -16.84
N VAL A 93 2.30 7.17 -16.64
CA VAL A 93 1.60 6.06 -17.31
C VAL A 93 0.24 5.73 -16.67
N TYR A 94 -0.03 6.20 -15.44
CA TYR A 94 -1.16 5.66 -14.66
C TYR A 94 -2.05 6.73 -14.02
N SER A 95 -3.34 6.64 -14.30
CA SER A 95 -4.41 7.37 -13.61
C SER A 95 -5.06 6.55 -12.48
N ASP A 96 -5.04 5.22 -12.58
CA ASP A 96 -5.61 4.31 -11.57
C ASP A 96 -4.52 3.74 -10.64
N PRO A 97 -4.56 4.07 -9.33
CA PRO A 97 -3.58 3.59 -8.36
C PRO A 97 -3.56 2.06 -8.18
N GLY A 98 -4.70 1.39 -8.37
CA GLY A 98 -4.81 -0.06 -8.21
C GLY A 98 -4.14 -0.83 -9.35
N LEU A 99 -4.32 -0.39 -10.59
CA LEU A 99 -3.64 -0.90 -11.77
C LEU A 99 -2.15 -0.61 -11.69
N PHE A 100 -1.77 0.59 -11.25
CA PHE A 100 -0.37 0.93 -11.03
C PHE A 100 0.29 -0.03 -10.03
N PHE A 101 -0.35 -0.26 -8.88
CA PHE A 101 0.15 -1.21 -7.88
C PHE A 101 0.34 -2.61 -8.46
N LYS A 102 -0.62 -3.12 -9.24
CA LYS A 102 -0.53 -4.44 -9.88
C LYS A 102 0.63 -4.53 -10.89
N ASP A 103 0.87 -3.49 -11.67
CA ASP A 103 1.99 -3.43 -12.61
C ASP A 103 3.34 -3.39 -11.87
N LEU A 104 3.45 -2.63 -10.79
CA LEU A 104 4.66 -2.60 -9.97
C LEU A 104 4.93 -3.95 -9.28
N LEU A 105 3.88 -4.66 -8.86
CA LEU A 105 3.98 -5.96 -8.18
C LEU A 105 4.62 -7.05 -9.02
N VAL A 106 4.63 -6.94 -10.35
CA VAL A 106 5.22 -7.93 -11.25
C VAL A 106 6.62 -7.56 -11.74
N LYS A 107 7.09 -6.33 -11.47
CA LYS A 107 8.42 -5.85 -11.89
C LYS A 107 9.47 -6.14 -10.82
N GLU A 108 10.34 -7.11 -11.09
CA GLU A 108 11.41 -7.51 -10.17
C GLU A 108 12.32 -6.33 -9.77
N LYS A 109 12.68 -5.45 -10.71
CA LYS A 109 13.56 -4.31 -10.43
C LYS A 109 12.92 -3.27 -9.48
N VAL A 110 11.60 -3.17 -9.47
CA VAL A 110 10.85 -2.19 -8.67
C VAL A 110 10.38 -2.74 -7.33
N ILE A 111 10.26 -4.07 -7.20
CA ILE A 111 9.60 -4.70 -6.05
C ILE A 111 10.22 -4.32 -4.70
N GLY A 112 11.53 -4.10 -4.66
CA GLY A 112 12.23 -3.64 -3.46
C GLY A 112 11.82 -2.22 -3.03
N LEU A 113 11.61 -1.32 -3.99
CA LEU A 113 11.11 0.04 -3.75
C LEU A 113 9.65 0.00 -3.27
N LEU A 114 8.83 -0.83 -3.93
CA LEU A 114 7.42 -1.00 -3.54
C LEU A 114 7.29 -1.58 -2.13
N GLY A 115 8.14 -2.55 -1.77
CA GLY A 115 8.15 -3.09 -0.42
C GLY A 115 8.60 -2.10 0.64
N LYS A 116 9.56 -1.22 0.31
CA LYS A 116 9.93 -0.10 1.20
C LYS A 116 8.76 0.87 1.38
N LEU A 117 8.09 1.26 0.30
CA LEU A 117 6.91 2.13 0.37
C LEU A 117 5.83 1.52 1.28
N ALA A 118 5.50 0.24 1.10
CA ALA A 118 4.51 -0.44 1.93
C ALA A 118 4.91 -0.44 3.42
N TYR A 119 6.19 -0.69 3.72
CA TYR A 119 6.69 -0.63 5.10
C TYR A 119 6.58 0.77 5.69
N ASP A 120 7.15 1.77 5.02
CA ASP A 120 7.16 3.15 5.52
C ASP A 120 5.73 3.69 5.73
N VAL A 121 4.80 3.37 4.81
CA VAL A 121 3.38 3.75 4.93
C VAL A 121 2.72 3.06 6.10
N PHE A 122 2.93 1.76 6.30
CA PHE A 122 2.27 1.01 7.37
C PHE A 122 2.80 1.37 8.76
N GLU A 123 4.04 1.85 8.90
CA GLU A 123 4.54 2.36 10.18
C GLU A 123 3.85 3.67 10.62
N VAL A 124 3.12 4.34 9.73
CA VAL A 124 2.34 5.55 10.05
C VAL A 124 0.94 5.23 10.61
N PHE A 125 0.41 4.03 10.37
CA PHE A 125 -0.97 3.62 10.72
C PHE A 125 -1.06 2.74 11.97
#